data_AF-A0A485AS09-F1
#
_entry.id   AF-A0A485AS09-F1
#
_cell.length_a   1.000
_cell.length_b   1.000
_cell.length_c   1.000
_cell.angle_alpha   90.00
_cell.angle_beta   90.00
_cell.angle_gamma   90.00
#
_symmetry.space_group_name_H-M   'P 1'
#
loop_
_entity.id
_entity.type
_entity.pdbx_description
1 polymer ?
#
loop_
_entity_poly.entity_id
_entity_poly.type
_entity_poly.pdbx_seq_one_letter_code
_entity_poly.pdbx_strand_id
1 'polypeptide(L)'
;MDFTEYQEEIIEDVKSCLENLQVQPILFMGAGISQRYIKAPDWEGLLKQLAQICPLIKRPYGYYSQTKGDNKPLIASDFCDFYAEWAWDDGKDRYPETYFEGTTPKDIYIKHEIASILNELSNSVDFSNMEYTEEVQKLRKVKPHAIITTNYDDTLEKIFDNYQAIVGHNVVKVNYSSYGEIMKIHGSSHEVESIVITNEDYVDFYKRKKIYQC
;
A
#
# COMPACT_ATOMS: atom_id res chain seq x y z
N MET A 1 -4.84 -22.02 -26.82
CA MET A 1 -3.68 -21.75 -25.97
C MET A 1 -4.00 -22.33 -24.62
N ASP A 2 -3.34 -23.42 -24.26
CA ASP A 2 -3.39 -23.90 -22.88
C ASP A 2 -2.47 -23.05 -21.98
N PHE A 3 -2.54 -23.25 -20.67
CA PHE A 3 -1.77 -22.45 -19.72
C PHE A 3 -0.25 -22.63 -19.90
N THR A 4 0.20 -23.81 -20.35
CA THR A 4 1.61 -24.10 -20.58
C THR A 4 2.11 -23.35 -21.81
N GLU A 5 1.37 -23.42 -22.91
CA GLU A 5 1.67 -22.68 -24.15
C GLU A 5 1.74 -21.16 -23.87
N TYR A 6 0.81 -20.63 -23.07
CA TYR A 6 0.84 -19.23 -22.64
C TYR A 6 2.10 -18.89 -21.82
N GLN A 7 2.51 -19.76 -20.90
CA GLN A 7 3.72 -19.54 -20.11
C GLN A 7 4.99 -19.53 -20.99
N GLU A 8 5.07 -20.44 -21.96
CA GLU A 8 6.20 -20.50 -22.90
C GLU A 8 6.30 -19.22 -23.74
N GLU A 9 5.18 -18.74 -24.28
CA GLU A 9 5.10 -17.49 -25.05
C GLU A 9 5.56 -16.28 -24.22
N ILE A 10 5.04 -16.12 -22.99
CA ILE A 10 5.43 -15.00 -22.12
C ILE A 10 6.91 -15.07 -21.72
N ILE A 11 7.45 -16.27 -21.49
CA ILE A 11 8.88 -16.43 -21.17
C ILE A 11 9.74 -16.01 -22.37
N GLU A 12 9.35 -16.37 -23.59
CA GLU A 12 10.06 -15.98 -24.81
C GLU A 12 10.03 -14.46 -25.03
N ASP A 13 8.87 -13.83 -24.85
CA ASP A 13 8.70 -12.39 -24.95
C ASP A 13 9.56 -11.63 -23.92
N VAL A 14 9.54 -12.07 -22.66
CA VAL A 14 10.36 -11.44 -21.60
C VAL A 14 11.84 -11.59 -21.92
N LYS A 15 12.30 -12.77 -22.38
CA LYS A 15 13.70 -12.97 -22.78
C LYS A 15 14.10 -12.07 -23.93
N SER A 16 13.30 -12.03 -25.00
CA SER A 16 13.54 -11.18 -26.16
C SER A 16 13.61 -9.70 -25.76
N CYS A 17 12.70 -9.24 -24.90
CA CYS A 17 12.71 -7.88 -24.38
C CYS A 17 13.99 -7.55 -23.60
N LEU A 18 14.40 -8.44 -22.68
CA LEU A 18 15.61 -8.26 -21.88
C LEU A 18 16.89 -8.28 -22.74
N GLU A 19 16.98 -9.17 -23.73
CA GLU A 19 18.10 -9.26 -24.66
C GLU A 19 18.23 -8.01 -25.55
N ASN A 20 17.10 -7.47 -26.00
CA ASN A 20 17.06 -6.29 -26.87
C ASN A 20 17.38 -4.99 -26.11
N LEU A 21 16.81 -4.81 -24.92
CA LEU A 21 16.96 -3.55 -24.18
C LEU A 21 18.27 -3.49 -23.39
N GLN A 22 18.85 -4.63 -22.99
CA GLN A 22 20.11 -4.72 -22.23
C GLN A 22 20.14 -3.86 -20.94
N VAL A 23 18.96 -3.62 -20.36
CA VAL A 23 18.80 -2.88 -19.10
C VAL A 23 18.02 -3.71 -18.10
N GLN A 24 18.16 -3.37 -16.82
CA GLN A 24 17.35 -3.95 -15.76
C GLN A 24 15.89 -3.44 -15.86
N PRO A 25 14.90 -4.30 -15.57
CA PRO A 25 13.49 -3.93 -15.68
C PRO A 25 13.06 -2.99 -14.55
N ILE A 26 12.00 -2.23 -14.79
CA ILE A 26 11.21 -1.57 -13.75
C ILE A 26 9.99 -2.46 -13.48
N LEU A 27 9.73 -2.77 -12.21
CA LEU A 27 8.59 -3.63 -11.84
C LEU A 27 7.46 -2.80 -11.24
N PHE A 28 6.24 -3.04 -11.70
CA PHE A 28 5.02 -2.52 -11.08
C PHE A 28 4.40 -3.60 -10.21
N MET A 29 4.28 -3.36 -8.91
CA MET A 29 3.80 -4.35 -7.93
C MET A 29 2.64 -3.79 -7.11
N GLY A 30 1.47 -4.41 -7.24
CA GLY A 30 0.27 -4.03 -6.50
C GLY A 30 0.01 -4.91 -5.27
N ALA A 31 -1.19 -4.75 -4.69
CA ALA A 31 -1.57 -5.36 -3.41
C ALA A 31 -1.61 -6.90 -3.45
N GLY A 32 -1.57 -7.51 -4.64
CA GLY A 32 -1.46 -8.96 -4.81
C GLY A 32 -0.21 -9.55 -4.15
N ILE A 33 0.90 -8.80 -4.11
CA ILE A 33 2.13 -9.23 -3.41
C ILE A 33 1.88 -9.35 -1.90
N SER A 34 1.31 -8.33 -1.28
CA SER A 34 1.02 -8.31 0.15
C SER A 34 -0.07 -9.33 0.52
N GLN A 35 -1.11 -9.48 -0.30
CA GLN A 35 -2.12 -10.53 -0.14
C GLN A 35 -1.50 -11.93 -0.19
N ARG A 36 -0.57 -12.16 -1.13
CA ARG A 36 0.06 -13.47 -1.31
C ARG A 36 1.01 -13.82 -0.18
N TYR A 37 1.90 -12.91 0.21
CA TYR A 37 2.99 -13.25 1.12
C TYR A 37 2.68 -12.98 2.60
N ILE A 38 1.88 -11.96 2.90
CA ILE A 38 1.57 -11.58 4.29
C ILE A 38 0.08 -11.66 4.62
N LYS A 39 -0.74 -12.20 3.70
CA LYS A 39 -2.20 -12.31 3.84
C LYS A 39 -2.86 -10.96 4.17
N ALA A 40 -2.28 -9.87 3.67
CA ALA A 40 -2.86 -8.54 3.79
C ALA A 40 -4.27 -8.52 3.19
N PRO A 41 -5.21 -7.75 3.76
CA PRO A 41 -6.51 -7.60 3.16
C PRO A 41 -6.41 -6.86 1.82
N ASP A 42 -7.34 -7.15 0.92
CA ASP A 42 -7.62 -6.28 -0.21
C ASP A 42 -8.35 -5.00 0.27
N TRP A 43 -8.69 -4.11 -0.66
CA TRP A 43 -9.23 -2.81 -0.29
C TRP A 43 -10.59 -2.90 0.41
N GLU A 44 -11.46 -3.83 -0.03
CA GLU A 44 -12.73 -4.11 0.63
C GLU A 44 -12.55 -4.81 1.97
N GLY A 45 -11.65 -5.80 2.04
CA GLY A 45 -11.30 -6.52 3.25
C GLY A 45 -10.76 -5.59 4.33
N LEU A 46 -9.95 -4.59 3.95
CA LEU A 46 -9.40 -3.60 4.86
C LEU A 46 -10.53 -2.76 5.48
N LEU A 47 -11.44 -2.25 4.65
CA LEU A 47 -12.59 -1.49 5.15
C LEU A 47 -13.52 -2.35 6.01
N LYS A 48 -13.72 -3.63 5.68
CA LYS A 48 -14.47 -4.55 6.55
C LYS A 48 -13.81 -4.73 7.90
N GLN A 49 -12.49 -4.89 7.96
CA GLN A 49 -11.75 -4.99 9.22
C GLN A 49 -11.84 -3.71 10.03
N LEU A 50 -11.64 -2.54 9.41
CA LEU A 50 -11.77 -1.23 10.07
C LEU A 50 -13.18 -1.03 10.66
N ALA A 51 -14.22 -1.43 9.93
CA ALA A 51 -15.60 -1.39 10.42
C ALA A 51 -15.84 -2.28 11.65
N GLN A 52 -15.08 -3.38 11.80
CA GLN A 52 -15.16 -4.27 12.95
C GLN A 52 -14.36 -3.74 14.15
N ILE A 53 -13.25 -3.05 13.89
CA ILE A 53 -12.36 -2.51 14.93
C ILE A 53 -12.98 -1.31 15.64
N CYS A 54 -13.53 -0.35 14.89
CA CYS A 54 -14.08 0.87 15.48
C CYS A 54 -15.50 0.64 16.04
N PRO A 55 -15.70 0.73 17.37
CA PRO A 55 -16.99 0.45 17.98
C PRO A 55 -18.07 1.47 17.60
N LEU A 56 -17.71 2.66 17.12
CA LEU A 56 -18.68 3.68 16.68
C LEU A 56 -19.27 3.39 15.30
N ILE A 57 -18.63 2.52 14.50
CA ILE A 57 -19.16 2.06 13.21
C ILE A 57 -20.21 0.96 13.49
N LYS A 58 -21.47 1.37 13.65
CA LYS A 58 -22.57 0.45 14.02
C LYS A 58 -23.15 -0.34 12.85
N ARG A 59 -22.89 0.07 11.61
CA ARG A 59 -23.44 -0.57 10.40
C ARG A 59 -22.37 -1.47 9.77
N PRO A 60 -22.76 -2.62 9.18
CA PRO A 60 -21.81 -3.44 8.46
C PRO A 60 -21.34 -2.73 7.18
N TYR A 61 -20.16 -3.12 6.66
CA TYR A 61 -19.59 -2.60 5.40
C TYR A 61 -20.61 -2.50 4.26
N GLY A 62 -21.49 -3.50 4.12
CA GLY A 62 -22.51 -3.53 3.06
C GLY A 62 -23.44 -2.31 3.04
N TYR A 63 -23.73 -1.70 4.20
CA TYR A 63 -24.49 -0.45 4.28
C TYR A 63 -23.75 0.71 3.62
N TYR A 64 -22.45 0.85 3.91
CA TYR A 64 -21.62 1.91 3.35
C TYR A 64 -21.35 1.68 1.85
N SER A 65 -21.09 0.44 1.44
CA SER A 65 -20.97 0.09 0.02
C SER A 65 -22.26 0.44 -0.75
N GLN A 66 -23.44 0.10 -0.22
CA GLN A 66 -24.72 0.47 -0.84
C GLN A 66 -24.92 1.99 -0.92
N THR A 67 -24.70 2.71 0.18
CA THR A 67 -25.00 4.15 0.27
C THR A 67 -23.98 5.04 -0.46
N LYS A 68 -22.76 4.53 -0.70
CA LYS A 68 -21.69 5.23 -1.42
C LYS A 68 -21.44 4.70 -2.83
N GLY A 69 -22.28 3.78 -3.32
CA GLY A 69 -22.14 3.21 -4.67
C GLY A 69 -20.83 2.43 -4.87
N ASP A 70 -20.42 1.68 -3.84
CA ASP A 70 -19.16 0.93 -3.74
C ASP A 70 -17.88 1.78 -3.93
N ASN A 71 -18.00 3.09 -3.74
CA ASN A 71 -16.86 4.02 -3.76
C ASN A 71 -16.07 3.93 -2.45
N LYS A 72 -15.04 3.07 -2.44
CA LYS A 72 -14.19 2.79 -1.28
C LYS A 72 -13.53 4.04 -0.67
N PRO A 73 -13.02 5.01 -1.44
CA PRO A 73 -12.53 6.27 -0.88
C PRO A 73 -13.60 7.05 -0.09
N LEU A 74 -14.84 7.12 -0.61
CA LEU A 74 -15.94 7.77 0.13
C LEU A 74 -16.34 7.01 1.39
N ILE A 75 -16.26 5.68 1.37
CA ILE A 75 -16.48 4.86 2.58
C ILE A 75 -15.38 5.14 3.62
N ALA A 76 -14.12 5.21 3.20
CA ALA A 76 -13.01 5.55 4.07
C ALA A 76 -13.15 6.98 4.66
N SER A 77 -13.62 7.94 3.86
CA SER A 77 -13.94 9.29 4.33
C SER A 77 -15.03 9.29 5.42
N ASP A 78 -16.08 8.47 5.28
CA ASP A 78 -17.08 8.30 6.33
C ASP A 78 -16.47 7.68 7.59
N PHE A 79 -15.59 6.70 7.45
CA PHE A 79 -14.93 6.02 8.58
C PHE A 79 -14.00 6.95 9.35
N CYS A 80 -13.37 7.90 8.66
CA CYS A 80 -12.52 8.91 9.27
C CYS A 80 -13.19 9.63 10.45
N ASP A 81 -14.47 10.01 10.31
CA ASP A 81 -15.19 10.70 11.39
C ASP A 81 -15.38 9.79 12.60
N PHE A 82 -15.77 8.53 12.39
CA PHE A 82 -15.93 7.56 13.48
C PHE A 82 -14.61 7.27 14.20
N TYR A 83 -13.51 7.16 13.46
CA TYR A 83 -12.19 6.93 14.05
C TYR A 83 -11.69 8.14 14.84
N ALA A 84 -11.92 9.36 14.34
CA ALA A 84 -11.59 10.57 15.06
C ALA A 84 -12.38 10.71 16.36
N GLU A 85 -13.71 10.55 16.31
CA GLU A 85 -14.56 10.56 17.51
C GLU A 85 -14.14 9.48 18.52
N TRP A 86 -13.86 8.26 18.05
CA TRP A 86 -13.41 7.19 18.91
C TRP A 86 -12.06 7.50 19.57
N ALA A 87 -11.12 8.09 18.83
CA ALA A 87 -9.82 8.47 19.38
C ALA A 87 -9.92 9.54 20.48
N TRP A 88 -10.85 10.49 20.38
CA TRP A 88 -11.07 11.52 21.39
C TRP A 88 -11.85 11.04 22.63
N ASP A 89 -12.41 9.84 22.57
CA ASP A 89 -13.17 9.20 23.65
C ASP A 89 -12.41 7.96 24.17
N ASP A 90 -13.06 6.79 24.22
CA ASP A 90 -12.49 5.53 24.76
C ASP A 90 -11.27 4.97 23.98
N GLY A 91 -10.97 5.50 22.79
CA GLY A 91 -9.91 5.02 21.91
C GLY A 91 -8.54 5.70 22.10
N LYS A 92 -8.43 6.68 23.00
CA LYS A 92 -7.26 7.57 23.11
C LYS A 92 -5.92 6.84 23.24
N ASP A 93 -5.85 5.82 24.08
CA ASP A 93 -4.62 5.07 24.40
C ASP A 93 -4.05 4.27 23.21
N ARG A 94 -4.78 4.20 22.09
CA ARG A 94 -4.33 3.52 20.87
C ARG A 94 -3.42 4.38 20.00
N TYR A 95 -3.36 5.68 20.25
CA TYR A 95 -2.71 6.64 19.36
C TYR A 95 -1.62 7.44 20.08
N PRO A 96 -0.59 7.90 19.35
CA PRO A 96 0.41 8.82 19.91
C PRO A 96 -0.22 10.10 20.47
N GLU A 97 0.30 10.59 21.60
CA GLU A 97 -0.18 11.83 22.24
C GLU A 97 -0.14 13.04 21.29
N THR A 98 0.84 13.07 20.37
CA THR A 98 1.02 14.15 19.39
C THR A 98 -0.16 14.32 18.43
N TYR A 99 -1.00 13.28 18.24
CA TYR A 99 -2.20 13.38 17.39
C TYR A 99 -3.32 14.21 18.05
N PHE A 100 -3.22 14.45 19.35
CA PHE A 100 -4.22 15.19 20.13
C PHE A 100 -3.85 16.67 20.33
N GLU A 101 -2.82 17.17 19.64
CA GLU A 101 -2.38 18.57 19.70
C GLU A 101 -3.30 19.52 18.88
N GLY A 102 -4.25 18.97 18.12
CA GLY A 102 -5.22 19.75 17.33
C GLY A 102 -4.69 20.29 15.99
N THR A 103 -3.45 19.96 15.64
CA THR A 103 -2.80 20.36 14.37
C THR A 103 -2.85 19.26 13.31
N THR A 104 -3.07 18.00 13.71
CA THR A 104 -3.15 16.86 12.81
C THR A 104 -4.55 16.72 12.20
N PRO A 105 -4.67 16.37 10.91
CA PRO A 105 -5.97 16.13 10.30
C PRO A 105 -6.67 14.90 10.89
N LYS A 106 -8.01 14.88 10.88
CA LYS A 106 -8.83 13.81 11.48
C LYS A 106 -8.60 12.40 10.90
N ASP A 107 -8.11 12.29 9.67
CA ASP A 107 -7.84 11.02 9.00
C ASP A 107 -6.58 10.33 9.52
N ILE A 108 -5.78 11.01 10.36
CA ILE A 108 -4.58 10.44 10.96
C ILE A 108 -4.88 9.17 11.76
N TYR A 109 -6.03 9.10 12.42
CA TYR A 109 -6.42 7.98 13.27
C TYR A 109 -6.71 6.72 12.46
N ILE A 110 -7.52 6.83 11.39
CA ILE A 110 -7.79 5.68 10.50
C ILE A 110 -6.53 5.26 9.75
N LYS A 111 -5.70 6.21 9.32
CA LYS A 111 -4.41 5.92 8.66
C LYS A 111 -3.44 5.19 9.60
N HIS A 112 -3.40 5.58 10.87
CA HIS A 112 -2.60 4.90 11.89
C HIS A 112 -3.06 3.45 12.09
N GLU A 113 -4.37 3.21 12.15
CA GLU A 113 -4.90 1.84 12.29
C GLU A 113 -4.59 0.98 11.06
N ILE A 114 -4.68 1.54 9.84
CA ILE A 114 -4.24 0.86 8.61
C ILE A 114 -2.74 0.52 8.68
N ALA A 115 -1.91 1.48 9.06
CA ALA A 115 -0.47 1.27 9.21
C ALA A 115 -0.16 0.17 10.23
N SER A 116 -0.81 0.21 11.38
CA SER A 116 -0.65 -0.79 12.45
C SER A 116 -1.02 -2.20 11.98
N ILE A 117 -2.17 -2.37 11.31
CA ILE A 117 -2.60 -3.67 10.75
C ILE A 117 -1.55 -4.21 9.78
N LEU A 118 -1.11 -3.37 8.83
CA LEU A 118 -0.17 -3.80 7.79
C LEU A 118 1.23 -4.10 8.34
N ASN A 119 1.70 -3.28 9.28
CA ASN A 119 3.00 -3.48 9.93
C ASN A 119 2.99 -4.74 10.80
N GLU A 120 1.89 -5.02 11.52
CA GLU A 120 1.76 -6.27 12.29
C GLU A 120 1.86 -7.50 11.38
N LEU A 121 1.09 -7.52 10.29
CA LEU A 121 1.14 -8.63 9.31
C LEU A 121 2.54 -8.79 8.72
N SER A 122 3.14 -7.70 8.28
CA SER A 122 4.47 -7.71 7.67
C SER A 122 5.58 -8.07 8.67
N ASN A 123 5.42 -7.78 9.96
CA ASN A 123 6.40 -8.17 10.99
C ASN A 123 6.24 -9.63 11.44
N SER A 124 5.05 -10.20 11.25
CA SER A 124 4.77 -11.59 11.61
C SER A 124 5.24 -12.62 10.58
N VAL A 125 5.56 -12.19 9.35
CA VAL A 125 5.98 -13.11 8.28
C VAL A 125 7.45 -13.47 8.38
N ASP A 126 7.74 -14.77 8.21
CA ASP A 126 9.09 -15.27 8.00
C ASP A 126 9.25 -15.72 6.53
N PHE A 127 9.85 -14.86 5.71
CA PHE A 127 10.11 -15.15 4.29
C PHE A 127 11.06 -16.34 4.06
N SER A 128 11.76 -16.81 5.09
CA SER A 128 12.59 -18.01 5.02
C SER A 128 11.79 -19.30 5.26
N ASN A 129 10.61 -19.20 5.86
CA ASN A 129 9.81 -20.34 6.29
C ASN A 129 8.31 -20.12 6.03
N MET A 130 7.92 -20.08 4.75
CA MET A 130 6.53 -19.99 4.32
C MET A 130 6.29 -20.80 3.02
N GLU A 131 5.01 -20.97 2.65
CA GLU A 131 4.60 -21.70 1.43
C GLU A 131 5.30 -21.19 0.16
N TYR A 132 5.58 -19.89 0.10
CA TYR A 132 6.12 -19.21 -1.08
C TYR A 132 7.63 -18.91 -0.99
N THR A 133 8.37 -19.54 -0.08
CA THR A 133 9.81 -19.26 0.11
C THR A 133 10.60 -19.34 -1.20
N GLU A 134 10.44 -20.40 -2.01
CA GLU A 134 11.18 -20.54 -3.27
C GLU A 134 10.87 -19.44 -4.29
N GLU A 135 9.61 -19.01 -4.35
CA GLU A 135 9.16 -17.94 -5.24
C GLU A 135 9.81 -16.61 -4.82
N VAL A 136 9.80 -16.29 -3.53
CA VAL A 136 10.45 -15.08 -3.01
C VAL A 136 11.96 -15.12 -3.24
N GLN A 137 12.62 -16.28 -3.09
CA GLN A 137 14.05 -16.39 -3.41
C GLN A 137 14.34 -16.16 -4.90
N LYS A 138 13.44 -16.55 -5.81
CA LYS A 138 13.56 -16.22 -7.24
C LYS A 138 13.31 -14.73 -7.48
N LEU A 139 12.30 -14.15 -6.84
CA LEU A 139 11.95 -12.74 -6.97
C LEU A 139 13.11 -11.83 -6.52
N ARG A 140 13.77 -12.17 -5.40
CA ARG A 140 14.98 -11.49 -4.90
C ARG A 140 16.10 -11.39 -5.94
N LYS A 141 16.23 -12.40 -6.81
CA LYS A 141 17.28 -12.45 -7.83
C LYS A 141 17.00 -11.57 -9.04
N VAL A 142 15.76 -11.10 -9.23
CA VAL A 142 15.39 -10.25 -10.37
C VAL A 142 16.15 -8.93 -10.35
N LYS A 143 16.44 -8.38 -9.16
CA LYS A 143 17.25 -7.17 -8.97
C LYS A 143 16.83 -6.02 -9.93
N PRO A 144 15.53 -5.65 -9.96
CA PRO A 144 15.02 -4.63 -10.88
C PRO A 144 15.70 -3.26 -10.70
N HIS A 145 15.72 -2.45 -11.74
CA HIS A 145 16.29 -1.10 -11.63
C HIS A 145 15.56 -0.26 -10.56
N ALA A 146 14.23 -0.33 -10.60
CA ALA A 146 13.33 0.30 -9.64
C ALA A 146 12.04 -0.51 -9.51
N ILE A 147 11.33 -0.32 -8.41
CA ILE A 147 10.01 -0.90 -8.16
C ILE A 147 9.02 0.24 -7.94
N ILE A 148 7.87 0.16 -8.59
CA ILE A 148 6.77 1.10 -8.43
C ILE A 148 5.60 0.35 -7.80
N THR A 149 5.08 0.87 -6.69
CA THR A 149 3.99 0.22 -5.95
C THR A 149 2.94 1.20 -5.47
N THR A 150 1.73 0.70 -5.31
CA THR A 150 0.62 1.37 -4.62
C THR A 150 0.37 0.78 -3.23
N ASN A 151 1.22 -0.13 -2.76
CA ASN A 151 1.09 -0.78 -1.45
C ASN A 151 1.66 0.12 -0.35
N TYR A 152 1.04 0.08 0.83
CA TYR A 152 1.49 0.87 1.98
C TYR A 152 2.51 0.11 2.82
N ASP A 153 2.40 -1.21 2.94
CA ASP A 153 3.25 -2.07 3.78
C ASP A 153 4.71 -2.14 3.30
N ASP A 154 5.60 -2.66 4.13
CA ASP A 154 7.04 -2.80 3.87
C ASP A 154 7.46 -4.18 3.32
N THR A 155 6.53 -4.96 2.76
CA THR A 155 6.83 -6.30 2.22
C THR A 155 7.91 -6.25 1.14
N LEU A 156 7.86 -5.26 0.25
CA LEU A 156 8.82 -5.14 -0.85
C LEU A 156 10.21 -4.79 -0.35
N GLU A 157 10.29 -3.92 0.66
CA GLU A 157 11.52 -3.54 1.36
C GLU A 157 12.17 -4.75 2.05
N LYS A 158 11.36 -5.68 2.58
CA LYS A 158 11.83 -6.96 3.18
C LYS A 158 12.20 -8.04 2.16
N ILE A 159 11.63 -7.96 0.95
CA ILE A 159 11.99 -8.87 -0.14
C ILE A 159 13.28 -8.39 -0.79
N PHE A 160 13.35 -7.12 -1.19
CA PHE A 160 14.44 -6.56 -1.99
C PHE A 160 15.48 -5.83 -1.13
N ASP A 161 16.49 -6.58 -0.68
CA ASP A 161 17.59 -6.04 0.13
C ASP A 161 18.30 -4.87 -0.57
N ASN A 162 18.66 -3.84 0.20
CA ASN A 162 19.33 -2.61 -0.24
C ASN A 162 18.47 -1.70 -1.14
N TYR A 163 17.15 -1.87 -1.15
CA TYR A 163 16.27 -0.92 -1.82
C TYR A 163 15.80 0.14 -0.84
N GLN A 164 15.77 1.40 -1.30
CA GLN A 164 15.30 2.53 -0.52
C GLN A 164 13.85 2.85 -0.90
N ALA A 165 12.97 2.90 0.10
CA ALA A 165 11.61 3.39 -0.09
C ALA A 165 11.61 4.90 -0.35
N ILE A 166 10.94 5.31 -1.43
CA ILE A 166 10.66 6.71 -1.77
C ILE A 166 9.16 6.91 -1.75
N VAL A 167 8.67 7.71 -0.81
CA VAL A 167 7.24 7.82 -0.50
C VAL A 167 6.58 9.04 -1.15
N GLY A 168 5.40 8.83 -1.74
CA GLY A 168 4.49 9.87 -2.18
C GLY A 168 5.11 10.86 -3.17
N HIS A 169 5.18 12.14 -2.78
CA HIS A 169 5.62 13.22 -3.66
C HIS A 169 7.12 13.20 -4.00
N ASN A 170 7.94 12.53 -3.18
CA ASN A 170 9.36 12.42 -3.44
C ASN A 170 9.65 11.56 -4.68
N VAL A 171 8.69 10.72 -5.11
CA VAL A 171 8.74 9.90 -6.34
C VAL A 171 8.98 10.75 -7.59
N VAL A 172 8.45 11.98 -7.65
CA VAL A 172 8.61 12.88 -8.81
C VAL A 172 9.98 13.56 -8.83
N LYS A 173 10.66 13.64 -7.68
CA LYS A 173 11.98 14.29 -7.53
C LYS A 173 13.15 13.32 -7.61
N VAL A 174 12.86 12.04 -7.82
CA VAL A 174 13.87 10.99 -7.91
C VAL A 174 14.78 11.25 -9.10
N ASN A 175 16.08 11.25 -8.83
CA ASN A 175 17.09 11.21 -9.87
C ASN A 175 17.29 9.74 -10.26
N TYR A 176 16.77 9.31 -11.40
CA TYR A 176 16.86 7.92 -11.92
C TYR A 176 18.29 7.40 -12.16
N SER A 177 19.32 8.13 -11.71
CA SER A 177 20.70 7.67 -11.64
C SER A 177 20.96 6.68 -10.51
N SER A 178 20.12 6.62 -9.47
CA SER A 178 20.23 5.65 -8.37
C SER A 178 19.49 4.34 -8.71
N TYR A 179 20.19 3.22 -8.56
CA TYR A 179 19.60 1.88 -8.58
C TYR A 179 19.01 1.55 -7.20
N GLY A 180 17.93 0.77 -7.17
CA GLY A 180 17.44 0.17 -5.93
C GLY A 180 16.47 1.07 -5.18
N GLU A 181 15.43 1.55 -5.86
CA GLU A 181 14.39 2.37 -5.23
C GLU A 181 13.03 1.68 -5.30
N ILE A 182 12.24 1.82 -4.23
CA ILE A 182 10.84 1.40 -4.15
C ILE A 182 9.98 2.66 -4.06
N MET A 183 9.38 3.04 -5.18
CA MET A 183 8.51 4.20 -5.31
C MET A 183 7.09 3.86 -4.84
N LYS A 184 6.70 4.35 -3.66
CA LYS A 184 5.38 4.11 -3.05
C LYS A 184 4.43 5.26 -3.35
N ILE A 185 3.62 5.10 -4.39
CA ILE A 185 2.79 6.17 -4.96
C ILE A 185 1.72 6.67 -3.99
N HIS A 186 1.10 5.77 -3.23
CA HIS A 186 -0.01 6.08 -2.33
C HIS A 186 0.41 6.23 -0.86
N GLY A 187 1.71 6.41 -0.59
CA GLY A 187 2.20 6.55 0.78
C GLY A 187 2.75 5.26 1.37
N SER A 188 3.09 5.29 2.65
CA SER A 188 3.73 4.19 3.38
C SER A 188 3.13 4.01 4.77
N SER A 189 3.05 2.77 5.25
CA SER A 189 2.67 2.44 6.64
C SER A 189 3.68 2.93 7.67
N HIS A 190 4.88 3.33 7.24
CA HIS A 190 5.91 3.92 8.09
C HIS A 190 5.92 5.47 8.04
N GLU A 191 5.11 6.08 7.16
CA GLU A 191 4.90 7.52 7.07
C GLU A 191 3.38 7.77 7.03
N VAL A 192 2.72 7.65 8.18
CA VAL A 192 1.26 7.52 8.30
C VAL A 192 0.50 8.65 7.58
N GLU A 193 0.98 9.90 7.67
CA GLU A 193 0.35 11.06 7.03
C GLU A 193 0.32 10.95 5.49
N SER A 194 1.25 10.20 4.91
CA SER A 194 1.41 10.06 3.45
C SER A 194 0.38 9.13 2.81
N ILE A 195 -0.32 8.30 3.59
CA ILE A 195 -1.26 7.29 3.11
C ILE A 195 -2.41 7.97 2.35
N VAL A 196 -2.69 7.51 1.13
CA VAL A 196 -3.81 7.98 0.30
C VAL A 196 -4.95 6.96 0.36
N ILE A 197 -5.97 7.21 1.19
CA ILE A 197 -7.06 6.25 1.41
C ILE A 197 -8.46 6.87 1.31
N THR A 198 -8.63 8.11 1.76
CA THR A 198 -9.91 8.83 1.74
C THR A 198 -10.15 9.51 0.40
N ASN A 199 -11.41 9.86 0.10
CA ASN A 199 -11.71 10.65 -1.09
C ASN A 199 -10.96 12.00 -1.09
N GLU A 200 -10.83 12.64 0.09
CA GLU A 200 -10.04 13.85 0.28
C GLU A 200 -8.60 13.64 -0.12
N ASP A 201 -7.96 12.54 0.32
CA ASP A 201 -6.59 12.19 -0.08
C ASP A 201 -6.45 12.07 -1.60
N TYR A 202 -7.38 11.38 -2.26
CA TYR A 202 -7.34 11.22 -3.72
C TYR A 202 -7.49 12.56 -4.44
N VAL A 203 -8.46 13.39 -4.03
CA VAL A 203 -8.65 14.74 -4.59
C VAL A 203 -7.37 15.54 -4.49
N ASP A 204 -6.74 15.51 -3.33
CA ASP A 204 -5.50 16.21 -3.02
C ASP A 204 -4.29 15.66 -3.79
N PHE A 205 -4.18 14.35 -3.88
CA PHE A 205 -3.17 13.66 -4.70
C PHE A 205 -3.27 14.07 -6.18
N TYR A 206 -4.48 14.11 -6.75
CA TYR A 206 -4.69 14.53 -8.13
C TYR A 206 -4.45 16.02 -8.37
N LYS A 207 -4.86 16.90 -7.44
CA LYS A 207 -4.54 18.34 -7.51
C LYS A 207 -3.04 18.57 -7.56
N ARG A 208 -2.29 17.90 -6.67
CA ARG A 208 -0.84 18.03 -6.60
C ARG A 208 -0.16 17.51 -7.87
N LYS A 209 -0.62 16.39 -8.46
CA LYS A 209 -0.11 15.90 -9.76
C LYS A 209 -0.19 16.94 -10.88
N LYS A 210 -1.27 17.73 -10.95
CA LYS A 210 -1.42 18.78 -11.97
C LYS A 210 -0.42 19.92 -11.83
N ILE A 211 0.02 20.23 -10.61
CA ILE A 211 0.99 21.31 -10.35
C ILE A 211 2.39 20.96 -10.90
N TYR A 212 2.75 19.66 -10.92
CA TYR A 212 4.04 19.19 -11.43
C TYR A 212 4.07 18.89 -12.94
N GLN A 213 2.97 19.17 -13.66
CA GLN A 213 2.87 19.05 -15.13
C GLN A 213 2.90 20.42 -15.83
N CYS A 214 3.31 21.48 -15.13
CA CYS A 214 3.51 22.83 -15.68
C CYS A 214 5.00 23.15 -15.85
#